data_AF-A0A1Z2XWG0-F1
#
_entry.id   AF-A0A1Z2XWG0-F1
#
_cell.length_a   1.000
_cell.length_b   1.000
_cell.length_c   1.000
_cell.angle_alpha   90.00
_cell.angle_beta   90.00
_cell.angle_gamma   90.00
#
_symmetry.space_group_name_H-M   'P 1'
#
loop_
_entity.id
_entity.type
_entity.pdbx_description
1 polymer ?
#
loop_
_entity_poly.entity_id
_entity_poly.type
_entity_poly.pdbx_seq_one_letter_code
_entity_poly.pdbx_strand_id
1 'polypeptide(L)'
;MLPYRRMMLSSDGYLIPLDDRHFRIAPDSMGFRYGGEITCFGMVTNIIGADTDPCDNKNIFATLQFQVNELLRNLLPTQSENLCVLHPIAIYYGN
;
A
#
# COMPACT_ATOMS: atom_id res chain seq x y z
N MET A 1 2.88 11.86 -14.11
CA MET A 1 3.97 11.06 -13.49
C MET A 1 3.39 10.38 -12.26
N LEU A 2 3.66 9.09 -12.04
CA LEU A 2 3.30 8.44 -10.79
C LEU A 2 4.12 9.05 -9.64
N PRO A 3 3.49 9.41 -8.49
CA PRO A 3 4.18 10.10 -7.40
C PRO A 3 5.27 9.24 -6.75
N TYR A 4 5.10 7.92 -6.77
CA TYR A 4 6.06 6.94 -6.26
C TYR A 4 6.39 5.92 -7.34
N ARG A 5 7.66 5.55 -7.44
CA ARG A 5 8.12 4.53 -8.40
C ARG A 5 8.03 3.10 -7.85
N ARG A 6 7.99 2.96 -6.52
CA ARG A 6 8.07 1.68 -5.81
C ARG A 6 7.10 1.68 -4.63
N MET A 7 6.60 0.50 -4.29
CA MET A 7 5.76 0.27 -3.13
C MET A 7 6.19 -1.05 -2.47
N MET A 8 6.12 -1.13 -1.15
CA MET A 8 6.20 -2.39 -0.41
C MET A 8 4.80 -2.88 -0.11
N LEU A 9 4.64 -4.20 -0.15
CA LEU A 9 3.44 -4.87 0.29
C LEU A 9 3.77 -5.71 1.53
N SER A 10 3.13 -5.41 2.65
CA SER A 10 3.14 -6.26 3.83
C SER A 10 2.21 -7.46 3.64
N SER A 11 2.54 -8.60 4.26
CA SER A 11 1.64 -9.76 4.37
C SER A 11 0.27 -9.37 4.91
N ASP A 12 0.25 -8.39 5.82
CA ASP A 12 -0.93 -8.00 6.59
C ASP A 12 -1.77 -6.93 5.87
N GLY A 13 -1.52 -6.72 4.57
CA GLY A 13 -2.34 -5.85 3.72
C GLY A 13 -1.96 -4.37 3.76
N TYR A 14 -0.73 -4.02 4.13
CA TYR A 14 -0.26 -2.64 4.02
C TYR A 14 0.48 -2.40 2.72
N LEU A 15 0.03 -1.42 1.94
CA LEU A 15 0.71 -0.93 0.75
C LEU A 15 1.45 0.36 1.11
N ILE A 16 2.77 0.31 1.12
CA ILE A 16 3.64 1.39 1.61
C ILE A 16 4.37 2.00 0.42
N PRO A 17 3.99 3.20 -0.07
CA PRO A 17 4.74 3.88 -1.12
C PRO A 17 6.13 4.27 -0.62
N LEU A 18 7.13 4.01 -1.47
CA LEU A 18 8.52 4.30 -1.16
C LEU A 18 9.01 5.58 -1.84
N ASP A 19 9.52 6.51 -1.04
CA ASP A 19 10.12 7.76 -1.52
C ASP A 19 11.61 7.54 -1.88
N ASP A 20 11.95 7.85 -3.13
CA ASP A 20 13.31 7.67 -3.66
C ASP A 20 14.31 8.72 -3.15
N ARG A 21 13.84 9.83 -2.55
CA ARG A 21 14.67 10.99 -2.19
C ARG A 21 14.85 11.15 -0.70
N HIS A 22 13.82 10.89 0.09
CA HIS A 22 13.80 11.26 1.50
C HIS A 22 14.16 10.11 2.45
N PHE A 23 14.14 8.86 1.98
CA PHE A 23 14.60 7.74 2.80
C PHE A 23 16.11 7.68 2.91
N ARG A 24 16.58 7.41 4.14
CA ARG A 24 18.00 7.20 4.44
C ARG A 24 18.57 5.94 3.79
N ILE A 25 17.72 4.96 3.49
CA ILE A 25 18.13 3.68 2.90
C ILE A 25 17.59 3.60 1.49
N ALA A 26 18.44 3.11 0.58
CA ALA A 26 18.09 2.89 -0.81
C ALA A 26 16.87 1.95 -0.91
N PRO A 27 15.75 2.41 -1.51
CA PRO A 27 14.51 1.65 -1.53
C PRO A 27 14.64 0.27 -2.22
N ASP A 28 15.57 0.12 -3.16
CA ASP A 28 15.87 -1.16 -3.86
C ASP A 28 16.28 -2.29 -2.90
N SER A 29 16.94 -1.93 -1.81
CA SER A 29 17.47 -2.89 -0.84
C SER A 29 16.60 -3.03 0.41
N MET A 30 15.54 -2.22 0.53
CA MET A 30 14.77 -2.08 1.76
C MET A 30 14.09 -3.38 2.19
N GLY A 31 13.51 -4.13 1.25
CA GLY A 31 12.84 -5.42 1.55
C GLY A 31 13.77 -6.60 1.83
N PHE A 32 15.08 -6.47 1.55
CA PHE A 32 16.06 -7.55 1.74
C PHE A 32 16.98 -7.33 2.94
N ARG A 33 17.00 -6.11 3.49
CA ARG A 33 17.81 -5.78 4.65
C ARG A 33 17.14 -6.30 5.92
N TYR A 34 17.97 -6.78 6.85
CA TYR A 34 17.54 -7.19 8.20
C TYR A 34 16.39 -8.20 8.20
N GLY A 35 16.48 -9.24 7.34
CA GLY A 35 15.49 -10.32 7.29
C GLY A 35 14.12 -9.93 6.71
N GLY A 36 13.97 -8.69 6.22
CA GLY A 36 12.71 -8.18 5.69
C GLY A 36 11.72 -7.70 6.75
N GLU A 37 12.11 -7.74 8.03
CA GLU A 37 11.28 -7.24 9.12
C GLU A 37 11.45 -5.72 9.27
N ILE A 38 10.36 -5.00 8.98
CA ILE A 38 10.30 -3.54 9.06
C ILE A 38 9.13 -3.09 9.92
N THR A 39 9.38 -2.08 10.75
CA THR A 39 8.34 -1.35 11.46
C THR A 39 8.13 -0.03 10.75
N CYS A 40 6.96 0.13 10.14
CA CYS A 40 6.57 1.36 9.45
C CYS A 40 5.59 2.16 10.31
N PHE A 41 5.95 3.42 10.60
CA PHE A 41 5.07 4.38 11.26
C PHE A 41 4.64 5.45 10.25
N GLY A 42 3.34 5.68 10.14
CA GLY A 42 2.80 6.57 9.10
C GLY A 42 1.30 6.80 9.22
N MET A 43 0.72 7.43 8.19
CA MET A 43 -0.72 7.68 8.10
C MET A 43 -1.36 6.78 7.05
N VAL A 44 -2.46 6.12 7.41
CA VAL A 44 -3.32 5.46 6.43
C VAL A 44 -4.10 6.54 5.69
N THR A 45 -3.80 6.73 4.41
CA THR A 45 -4.42 7.80 3.59
C THR A 45 -5.54 7.28 2.70
N ASN A 46 -5.57 5.97 2.47
CA ASN A 46 -6.58 5.32 1.65
C ASN A 46 -6.74 3.86 2.06
N ILE A 47 -7.94 3.32 1.83
CA ILE A 47 -8.25 1.90 2.01
C ILE A 47 -8.79 1.39 0.67
N ILE A 48 -8.09 0.41 0.11
CA ILE A 48 -8.49 -0.33 -1.09
C ILE A 48 -9.15 -1.62 -0.58
N GLY A 49 -10.46 -1.55 -0.35
CA GLY A 49 -11.23 -2.65 0.24
C GLY A 49 -12.37 -3.13 -0.64
N ALA A 50 -12.95 -4.27 -0.26
CA ALA A 50 -14.21 -4.75 -0.85
C ALA A 50 -15.40 -3.84 -0.49
N ASP A 51 -15.24 -3.02 0.54
CA ASP A 51 -16.28 -2.20 1.16
C ASP A 51 -16.74 -1.02 0.27
N THR A 52 -16.12 -0.82 -0.90
CA THR A 52 -16.63 0.10 -1.92
C THR A 52 -17.94 -0.42 -2.49
N ASP A 53 -19.03 0.30 -2.26
CA ASP A 53 -20.34 0.01 -2.88
C ASP A 53 -20.28 0.33 -4.38
N PRO A 54 -20.34 -0.66 -5.30
CA PRO A 54 -20.32 -0.41 -6.73
C PRO A 54 -21.54 0.35 -7.24
N CYS A 55 -22.59 0.46 -6.41
CA CYS A 55 -23.86 1.11 -6.68
C CYS A 55 -24.04 2.40 -5.86
N ASP A 56 -22.96 3.00 -5.33
CA ASP A 56 -23.04 4.27 -4.61
C ASP A 56 -23.52 5.40 -5.54
N ASN A 57 -24.80 5.74 -5.43
CA ASN A 57 -25.46 6.79 -6.20
C ASN A 57 -24.89 8.21 -5.95
N LYS A 58 -24.03 8.40 -4.94
CA LYS A 58 -23.32 9.67 -4.67
C LYS A 58 -21.98 9.75 -5.39
N ASN A 59 -21.44 8.63 -5.87
CA ASN A 59 -20.14 8.55 -6.52
C ASN A 59 -20.29 8.00 -7.95
N ILE A 60 -20.22 8.89 -8.94
CA ILE A 60 -20.30 8.51 -10.36
C ILE A 60 -19.19 7.55 -10.83
N PHE A 61 -18.12 7.40 -10.04
CA PHE A 61 -17.00 6.49 -10.30
C PHE A 61 -17.05 5.22 -9.45
N ALA A 62 -18.11 4.99 -8.66
CA ALA A 62 -18.23 3.87 -7.73
C ALA A 62 -17.93 2.52 -8.38
N THR A 63 -18.56 2.23 -9.52
CA THR A 63 -18.36 0.97 -10.25
C THR A 63 -16.94 0.81 -10.76
N LEU A 64 -16.33 1.89 -11.28
CA LEU A 64 -14.94 1.86 -11.76
C LEU A 64 -13.96 1.67 -10.61
N GLN A 65 -14.18 2.37 -9.49
CA GLN A 65 -13.38 2.24 -8.28
C GLN A 65 -13.44 0.81 -7.74
N PHE A 66 -14.64 0.22 -7.67
CA PHE A 66 -14.82 -1.17 -7.26
C PHE A 66 -14.05 -2.15 -8.16
N GLN A 67 -14.19 -2.03 -9.48
CA GLN A 67 -13.49 -2.91 -10.43
C GLN A 67 -11.97 -2.81 -10.30
N VAL A 68 -11.44 -1.58 -10.16
CA VAL A 68 -10.00 -1.37 -9.98
C VAL A 68 -9.51 -1.94 -8.65
N ASN A 69 -10.27 -1.74 -7.57
CA ASN A 69 -9.93 -2.28 -6.25
C ASN A 69 -9.89 -3.82 -6.26
N GLU A 70 -10.91 -4.46 -6.83
CA GLU A 70 -10.96 -5.92 -6.97
C GLU A 70 -9.81 -6.47 -7.83
N LEU A 71 -9.50 -5.81 -8.95
CA LEU A 71 -8.37 -6.20 -9.79
C LEU A 71 -7.04 -6.13 -9.04
N LEU A 72 -6.81 -5.03 -8.32
CA LEU A 72 -5.59 -4.83 -7.52
C LEU A 72 -5.46 -5.87 -6.41
N ARG A 73 -6.54 -6.14 -5.68
CA ARG A 73 -6.57 -7.17 -4.63
C ARG A 73 -6.23 -8.57 -5.17
N ASN A 74 -6.79 -8.95 -6.32
CA ASN A 74 -6.54 -10.25 -6.93
C ASN A 74 -5.11 -10.41 -7.49
N LEU A 75 -4.45 -9.31 -7.85
CA LEU A 75 -3.10 -9.34 -8.43
C LEU A 75 -1.99 -9.35 -7.37
N LEU A 76 -2.25 -8.77 -6.20
CA LEU A 76 -1.26 -8.60 -5.15
C LEU A 76 -1.14 -9.88 -4.29
N PRO A 77 0.09 -10.30 -3.93
CA PRO A 77 0.32 -11.53 -3.16
C PRO A 77 0.08 -11.31 -1.65
N THR A 78 -1.18 -11.06 -1.27
CA THR A 78 -1.62 -10.91 0.12
C THR A 78 -2.95 -11.63 0.33
N GLN A 79 -3.24 -12.02 1.58
CA GLN A 79 -4.52 -12.61 1.98
C GLN A 79 -5.43 -11.59 2.69
N SER A 80 -4.97 -10.35 2.86
CA SER A 80 -5.78 -9.31 3.49
C SER A 80 -6.92 -8.88 2.57
N GLU A 81 -8.14 -8.85 3.10
CA GLU A 81 -9.29 -8.33 2.37
C GLU A 81 -9.11 -6.83 2.10
N ASN A 82 -8.67 -6.06 3.08
CA ASN A 82 -8.48 -4.62 2.91
C ASN A 82 -7.00 -4.29 2.77
N LEU A 83 -6.67 -3.50 1.75
CA LEU A 83 -5.34 -2.97 1.50
C LEU A 83 -5.25 -1.53 2.01
N CYS A 84 -4.49 -1.30 3.07
CA CYS A 84 -4.29 0.02 3.65
C CYS A 84 -3.08 0.70 3.02
N VAL A 85 -3.31 1.84 2.35
CA VAL A 85 -2.22 2.66 1.81
C VAL A 85 -1.61 3.47 2.94
N LEU A 86 -0.47 3.03 3.46
CA LEU A 86 0.23 3.63 4.60
C LEU A 86 1.34 4.55 4.09
N HIS A 87 1.12 5.86 4.10
CA HIS A 87 2.16 6.81 3.78
C HIS A 87 3.17 6.92 4.93
N PRO A 88 4.43 6.52 4.72
CA PRO A 88 5.41 6.40 5.78
C PRO A 88 5.90 7.77 6.26
N ILE A 89 5.94 7.95 7.58
CA ILE A 89 6.65 9.05 8.26
C ILE A 89 8.04 8.57 8.70
N ALA A 90 8.12 7.33 9.20
CA ALA A 90 9.37 6.70 9.61
C ALA A 90 9.33 5.19 9.32
N ILE A 91 10.49 4.63 8.98
CA ILE A 91 10.71 3.20 8.79
C ILE A 91 11.90 2.79 9.66
N TYR A 92 11.69 1.77 10.48
CA TYR A 92 12.69 1.15 11.35
C TYR A 92 12.88 -0.31 10.93
N TYR A 93 14.08 -0.85 11.13
CA TYR A 93 14.37 -2.25 10.88
C TYR A 93 14.37 -3.02 12.19
N GLY A 94 13.84 -4.23 12.16
CA GLY A 94 13.96 -5.18 13.27
C GLY A 94 15.43 -5.53 13.54
N ASN A 95 15.72 -5.91 14.78
CA ASN A 95 17.03 -6.44 15.21
C ASN A 95 17.08 -7.95 14.98
#